data_AF-A0A2A2K7T1-F1
#
_entry.id   AF-A0A2A2K7T1-F1
#
_cell.length_a   1.000
_cell.length_b   1.000
_cell.length_c   1.000
_cell.angle_alpha   90.00
_cell.angle_beta   90.00
_cell.angle_gamma   90.00
#
_symmetry.space_group_name_H-M   'P 1'
#
loop_
_entity.id
_entity.type
_entity.pdbx_description
1 polymer ?
#
loop_
_entity_poly.entity_id
_entity_poly.type
_entity_poly.pdbx_seq_one_letter_code
_entity_poly.pdbx_strand_id
1 'polypeptide(L)'
;MIHLAKSFEAIKAWLKSTELSECVRVESVKIEDTIETLGLNPFVRHGFRTLTNLTRNAMMKDAEAKADYFFHEMTASATTVVEEKLTLLFRVEEEIKHVRELIEDLLNERILQDVYKVGFEPFVKSAPSACHRPSLTETCQCLFELKR
;
A
#
# COMPACT_ATOMS: atom_id res chain seq x y z
N MET A 1 -11.84 7.98 -10.54
CA MET A 1 -11.50 6.88 -11.48
C MET A 1 -9.99 6.67 -11.66
N ILE A 2 -9.17 7.72 -11.84
CA ILE A 2 -7.71 7.56 -12.05
C ILE A 2 -7.01 6.88 -10.86
N HIS A 3 -7.25 7.33 -9.62
CA HIS A 3 -6.64 6.72 -8.42
C HIS A 3 -7.00 5.25 -8.24
N LEU A 4 -8.23 4.84 -8.59
CA LEU A 4 -8.70 3.47 -8.49
C LEU A 4 -7.92 2.54 -9.42
N ALA A 5 -7.81 2.89 -10.71
CA ALA A 5 -7.09 2.10 -11.69
C ALA A 5 -5.59 1.99 -11.34
N LYS A 6 -4.96 3.11 -10.95
CA LYS A 6 -3.55 3.11 -10.54
C LYS A 6 -3.30 2.31 -9.27
N SER A 7 -4.17 2.42 -8.28
CA SER A 7 -4.05 1.65 -7.04
C SER A 7 -4.23 0.15 -7.30
N PHE A 8 -5.13 -0.22 -8.19
CA PHE A 8 -5.33 -1.62 -8.58
C PHE A 8 -4.07 -2.21 -9.24
N GLU A 9 -3.45 -1.49 -10.18
CA GLU A 9 -2.21 -1.93 -10.80
C GLU A 9 -1.05 -2.01 -9.80
N ALA A 10 -0.95 -1.06 -8.86
CA ALA A 10 0.04 -1.12 -7.77
C ALA A 10 -0.15 -2.35 -6.87
N ILE A 11 -1.40 -2.70 -6.52
CA ILE A 11 -1.71 -3.89 -5.73
C ILE A 11 -1.33 -5.17 -6.47
N LYS A 12 -1.66 -5.28 -7.77
CA LYS A 12 -1.28 -6.43 -8.59
C LYS A 12 0.23 -6.58 -8.71
N ALA A 13 0.94 -5.48 -8.95
CA ALA A 13 2.39 -5.47 -9.05
C ALA A 13 3.03 -5.93 -7.74
N TRP A 14 2.52 -5.44 -6.61
CA TRP A 14 2.98 -5.84 -5.28
C TRP A 14 2.74 -7.33 -4.99
N LEU A 15 1.52 -7.84 -5.23
CA LEU A 15 1.21 -9.26 -5.02
C LEU A 15 2.11 -10.19 -5.83
N LYS A 16 2.50 -9.78 -7.04
CA LYS A 16 3.43 -10.52 -7.89
C LYS A 16 4.86 -10.43 -7.37
N SER A 17 5.32 -9.24 -6.98
CA SER A 17 6.71 -9.04 -6.54
C SER A 17 7.01 -9.68 -5.19
N THR A 18 6.01 -9.87 -4.33
CA THR A 18 6.13 -10.55 -3.04
C THR A 18 5.79 -12.05 -3.12
N GLU A 19 5.61 -12.61 -4.32
CA GLU A 19 5.25 -14.02 -4.56
C GLU A 19 3.92 -14.47 -3.86
N LEU A 20 3.12 -13.51 -3.40
CA LEU A 20 1.83 -13.79 -2.73
C LEU A 20 0.73 -14.19 -3.72
N SER A 21 1.00 -14.14 -5.03
CA SER A 21 0.13 -14.69 -6.06
C SER A 21 -0.11 -16.21 -5.93
N GLU A 22 0.78 -16.92 -5.23
CA GLU A 22 0.56 -18.35 -4.93
C GLU A 22 -0.49 -18.58 -3.84
N CYS A 23 -0.79 -17.55 -3.04
CA CYS A 23 -1.77 -17.59 -1.96
C CYS A 23 -3.07 -16.88 -2.35
N VAL A 24 -2.97 -15.71 -3.00
CA VAL A 24 -4.10 -14.85 -3.35
C VAL A 24 -4.29 -14.85 -4.87
N ARG A 25 -5.51 -15.13 -5.32
CA ARG A 25 -5.90 -15.03 -6.74
C ARG A 25 -5.92 -13.56 -7.13
N VAL A 26 -4.92 -13.08 -7.86
CA VAL A 26 -4.78 -11.67 -8.24
C VAL A 26 -6.02 -11.15 -8.99
N GLU A 27 -6.62 -11.99 -9.81
CA GLU A 27 -7.85 -11.74 -10.57
C GLU A 27 -9.10 -11.58 -9.70
N SER A 28 -9.06 -12.04 -8.44
CA SER A 28 -10.18 -11.91 -7.51
C SER A 28 -10.17 -10.61 -6.70
N VAL A 29 -9.10 -9.82 -6.79
CA VAL A 29 -8.95 -8.58 -6.02
C VAL A 29 -10.00 -7.57 -6.49
N LYS A 30 -10.80 -7.06 -5.56
CA LYS A 30 -11.80 -6.02 -5.81
C LYS A 30 -11.71 -4.92 -4.76
N ILE A 31 -11.57 -3.67 -5.19
CA ILE A 31 -11.61 -2.49 -4.31
C ILE A 31 -13.08 -2.13 -4.06
N GLU A 32 -13.50 -1.99 -2.80
CA GLU A 32 -14.91 -1.85 -2.39
C GLU A 32 -15.39 -0.37 -2.29
N ASP A 33 -14.86 0.51 -3.14
CA ASP A 33 -15.37 1.87 -3.42
C ASP A 33 -15.07 3.04 -2.46
N THR A 34 -14.31 2.88 -1.38
CA THR A 34 -13.78 4.05 -0.63
C THR A 34 -12.26 4.07 -0.65
N ILE A 35 -11.70 5.06 -1.38
CA ILE A 35 -10.29 5.44 -1.30
C ILE A 35 -10.22 6.73 -0.50
N GLU A 36 -9.65 6.67 0.69
CA GLU A 36 -9.35 7.84 1.50
C GLU A 36 -7.95 8.34 1.16
N THR A 37 -7.83 9.58 0.71
CA THR A 37 -6.53 10.19 0.43
C THR A 37 -6.04 10.94 1.67
N LEU A 38 -4.95 10.47 2.24
CA LEU A 38 -4.27 11.05 3.39
C LEU A 38 -3.00 11.75 2.89
N GLY A 39 -2.92 13.07 3.07
CA GLY A 39 -1.67 13.81 2.92
C GLY A 39 -0.82 13.59 4.16
N LEU A 40 0.25 12.79 4.06
CA LEU A 40 1.18 12.59 5.17
C LEU A 40 2.48 13.35 4.91
N ASN A 41 2.93 14.06 5.94
CA ASN A 41 4.26 14.64 5.92
C ASN A 41 5.31 13.50 5.88
N PRO A 42 6.38 13.59 5.05
CA PRO A 42 7.46 12.59 4.95
C PRO A 42 8.05 12.13 6.30
N PHE A 43 8.00 12.96 7.35
CA PHE A 43 8.44 12.55 8.69
C PHE A 43 7.57 11.45 9.34
N VAL A 44 6.31 11.31 8.92
CA VAL A 44 5.40 10.25 9.38
C VAL A 44 5.72 8.91 8.70
N ARG A 45 6.23 8.96 7.47
CA ARG A 45 6.50 7.80 6.60
C ARG A 45 7.63 6.89 7.10
N HIS A 46 8.67 7.47 7.70
CA HIS A 46 9.86 6.70 8.12
C HIS A 46 9.77 6.07 9.51
N GLY A 47 8.66 6.23 10.23
CA GLY A 47 8.49 5.68 11.57
C GLY A 47 9.51 6.25 12.55
N PHE A 48 9.11 7.26 13.33
CA PHE A 48 9.89 7.67 14.49
C PHE A 48 9.95 6.53 15.52
N ARG A 49 10.98 5.67 15.42
CA ARG A 49 11.42 4.76 16.48
C ARG A 49 12.27 5.52 17.51
N THR A 50 11.78 6.64 18.02
CA THR A 50 12.42 7.29 19.18
C THR A 50 11.39 7.50 20.27
N LEU A 51 11.78 7.23 21.52
CA LEU A 51 10.95 7.29 22.73
C LEU A 51 10.57 8.73 23.14
N THR A 52 10.69 9.70 22.23
CA THR A 52 10.44 11.11 22.49
C THR A 52 9.35 11.64 21.57
N ASN A 53 8.41 12.39 22.15
CA ASN A 53 7.29 12.98 21.44
C ASN A 53 7.77 14.12 20.50
N LEU A 54 8.07 13.77 19.25
CA LEU A 54 8.62 14.68 18.24
C LEU A 54 7.58 15.59 17.57
N THR A 55 6.29 15.50 17.95
CA THR A 55 5.30 16.55 17.60
C THR A 55 5.65 17.91 18.20
N ARG A 56 6.67 17.97 19.07
CA ARG A 56 7.17 19.18 19.74
C ARG A 56 8.52 19.69 19.24
N ASN A 57 8.97 19.26 18.04
CA ASN A 57 10.16 19.85 17.44
C ASN A 57 9.82 21.24 16.87
N ALA A 58 10.37 22.30 17.46
CA ALA A 58 10.08 23.68 17.05
C ALA A 58 10.35 23.92 15.55
N MET A 59 11.32 23.21 14.97
CA MET A 59 11.66 23.28 13.54
C MET A 59 10.58 22.73 12.60
N MET A 60 9.67 21.89 13.08
CA MET A 60 8.58 21.30 12.27
C MET A 60 7.39 22.25 12.10
N LYS A 61 7.27 23.28 12.94
CA LYS A 61 6.19 24.29 12.82
C LYS A 61 6.45 25.29 11.70
N ASP A 62 7.72 25.54 11.41
CA ASP A 62 8.15 26.58 10.45
C ASP A 62 8.51 25.98 9.07
N ALA A 63 8.52 24.65 8.94
CA ALA A 63 8.76 23.97 7.68
C ALA A 63 7.46 23.93 6.86
N GLU A 64 7.51 24.48 5.64
CA GLU A 64 6.43 24.38 4.67
C GLU A 64 6.11 22.89 4.43
N ALA A 65 4.85 22.50 4.62
CA ALA A 65 4.42 21.12 4.47
C ALA A 65 4.52 20.71 2.99
N LYS A 66 5.67 20.19 2.58
CA LYS A 66 5.81 19.47 1.31
C LYS A 66 5.23 18.08 1.51
N ALA A 67 4.01 17.87 1.04
CA ALA A 67 3.49 16.51 0.90
C ALA A 67 4.29 15.86 -0.24
N ASP A 68 5.41 15.22 0.06
CA ASP A 68 6.16 14.48 -0.95
C ASP A 68 5.37 13.24 -1.41
N TYR A 69 4.35 12.83 -0.63
CA TYR A 69 3.50 11.67 -0.90
C TYR A 69 2.04 11.89 -0.49
N PHE A 70 1.13 11.33 -1.27
CA PHE A 70 -0.24 11.02 -0.84
C PHE A 70 -0.35 9.53 -0.51
N PHE A 71 -1.11 9.19 0.52
CA PHE A 71 -1.51 7.81 0.78
C PHE A 71 -2.96 7.62 0.40
N HIS A 72 -3.23 6.65 -0.46
CA HIS A 72 -4.56 6.18 -0.79
C HIS A 72 -4.83 4.95 0.08
N GLU A 73 -5.62 5.11 1.13
CA GLU A 73 -6.08 3.99 1.95
C GLU A 73 -7.38 3.42 1.37
N MET A 74 -7.48 2.10 1.23
CA MET A 74 -8.66 1.45 0.67
C MET A 74 -8.87 0.05 1.22
N THR A 75 -10.14 -0.36 1.30
CA THR A 75 -10.50 -1.75 1.57
C THR A 75 -10.61 -2.52 0.24
N ALA A 76 -9.99 -3.69 0.17
CA ALA A 76 -10.13 -4.62 -0.93
C ALA A 76 -10.58 -5.99 -0.42
N SER A 77 -11.46 -6.65 -1.17
CA SER A 77 -11.73 -8.07 -1.02
C SER A 77 -10.84 -8.88 -1.97
N ALA A 78 -10.49 -10.09 -1.55
CA ALA A 78 -9.77 -11.04 -2.37
C ALA A 78 -10.13 -12.47 -1.97
N THR A 79 -9.93 -13.40 -2.88
CA THR A 79 -10.09 -14.83 -2.65
C THR A 79 -8.72 -15.50 -2.74
N THR A 80 -8.44 -16.37 -1.77
CA THR A 80 -7.23 -17.18 -1.78
C THR A 80 -7.33 -18.30 -2.81
N VAL A 81 -6.21 -18.92 -3.17
CA VAL A 81 -6.20 -20.13 -4.02
C VAL A 81 -6.94 -21.32 -3.40
N VAL A 82 -7.26 -21.23 -2.10
CA VAL A 82 -7.97 -22.24 -1.33
C VAL A 82 -9.46 -21.90 -1.15
N GLU A 83 -9.97 -20.94 -1.92
CA GLU A 83 -11.36 -20.45 -1.92
C GLU A 83 -11.81 -19.75 -0.62
N GLU A 84 -10.86 -19.41 0.25
CA GLU A 84 -11.13 -18.60 1.44
C GLU A 84 -11.17 -17.11 1.10
N LYS A 85 -12.09 -16.38 1.71
CA LYS A 85 -12.29 -14.94 1.49
C LYS A 85 -11.46 -14.11 2.46
N LEU A 86 -10.83 -13.07 1.93
CA LEU A 86 -10.07 -12.08 2.68
C LEU A 86 -10.69 -10.69 2.51
N THR A 87 -10.56 -9.88 3.55
CA THR A 87 -10.75 -8.44 3.47
C THR A 87 -9.47 -7.76 3.93
N LEU A 88 -8.92 -6.91 3.09
CA LEU A 88 -7.60 -6.31 3.23
C LEU A 88 -7.71 -4.78 3.28
N LEU A 89 -6.85 -4.14 4.05
CA LEU A 89 -6.65 -2.70 4.05
C LEU A 89 -5.32 -2.40 3.36
N PHE A 90 -5.40 -1.82 2.17
CA PHE A 90 -4.23 -1.38 1.42
C PHE A 90 -3.95 0.10 1.67
N ARG A 91 -2.67 0.45 1.63
CA ARG A 91 -2.20 1.83 1.51
C ARG A 91 -1.26 1.93 0.32
N VAL A 92 -1.70 2.67 -0.69
CA VAL A 92 -0.92 2.95 -1.90
C VAL A 92 -0.35 4.36 -1.80
N GLU A 93 0.96 4.48 -1.84
CA GLU A 93 1.69 5.74 -1.89
C GLU A 93 1.66 6.29 -3.33
N GLU A 94 1.22 7.54 -3.50
CA GLU A 94 1.41 8.37 -4.69
C GLU A 94 2.52 9.38 -4.42
N GLU A 95 3.64 9.32 -5.14
CA GLU A 95 4.73 10.29 -5.05
C GLU A 95 4.41 11.59 -5.80
N ILE A 96 4.49 12.75 -5.14
CA ILE A 96 4.27 14.02 -5.82
C ILE A 96 5.59 14.46 -6.47
N LYS A 97 5.78 14.11 -7.74
CA LYS A 97 6.92 14.63 -8.51
C LYS A 97 6.79 16.13 -8.73
N HIS A 98 7.85 16.87 -8.47
CA HIS A 98 7.88 18.29 -8.79
C HIS A 98 7.93 18.51 -10.31
N VAL A 99 7.43 19.66 -10.79
CA VAL A 99 7.39 20.00 -12.23
C VAL A 99 8.74 19.83 -12.92
N ARG A 100 9.84 20.14 -12.22
CA ARG A 100 11.20 19.97 -12.72
C ARG A 100 11.56 18.49 -12.98
N GLU A 101 11.19 17.61 -12.05
CA GLU A 101 11.45 16.16 -12.16
C GLU A 101 10.58 15.53 -13.25
N LEU A 102 9.34 15.99 -13.40
CA LEU A 102 8.46 15.58 -14.51
C LEU A 102 9.06 15.94 -15.87
N ILE A 103 9.65 17.14 -16.00
CA ILE A 103 10.33 17.58 -17.21
C ILE A 103 11.58 16.72 -17.48
N GLU A 104 12.38 16.44 -16.46
CA GLU A 104 13.57 15.59 -16.59
C GLU A 104 13.21 14.14 -17.00
N ASP A 105 12.14 13.57 -16.45
CA ASP A 105 11.67 12.23 -16.84
C ASP A 105 11.18 12.19 -18.30
N LEU A 106 10.41 13.21 -18.72
CA LEU A 106 9.93 13.34 -20.09
C LEU A 106 11.08 13.51 -21.09
N LEU A 107 12.09 14.29 -20.74
CA LEU A 107 13.26 14.56 -21.59
C LEU A 107 14.17 13.34 -21.73
N ASN A 108 14.23 12.46 -20.73
CA ASN A 108 15.10 11.29 -20.71
C ASN A 108 14.42 10.02 -21.23
N GLU A 109 13.22 10.11 -21.81
CA GLU A 109 12.37 8.97 -22.23
C GLU A 109 12.22 7.90 -21.14
N ARG A 110 12.38 8.28 -19.86
CA ARG A 110 12.15 7.35 -18.76
C ARG A 110 10.65 7.11 -18.72
N ILE A 111 10.26 5.84 -18.87
CA ILE A 111 8.92 5.39 -18.49
C ILE A 111 8.71 5.92 -17.07
N LEU A 112 7.63 6.69 -16.86
CA LEU A 112 7.18 7.10 -15.53
C LEU A 112 6.93 5.83 -14.73
N GLN A 113 7.97 5.25 -14.14
CA GLN A 113 7.87 4.07 -13.31
C GLN A 113 7.16 4.49 -12.04
N ASP A 114 5.87 4.18 -12.07
CA ASP A 114 4.88 4.11 -11.02
C ASP A 114 5.11 5.06 -9.84
N VAL A 115 4.54 6.24 -10.04
CA VAL A 115 4.13 7.17 -8.99
C VAL A 115 3.35 6.45 -7.87
N TYR A 116 2.73 5.29 -8.15
CA TYR A 116 1.88 4.52 -7.23
C TYR A 116 2.55 3.22 -6.78
N LYS A 117 2.75 3.03 -5.48
CA LYS A 117 3.26 1.77 -4.92
C LYS A 117 2.55 1.40 -3.63
N VAL A 118 2.40 0.10 -3.35
CA VAL A 118 1.96 -0.34 -2.03
C VAL A 118 3.06 0.01 -1.01
N GLY A 119 2.76 0.96 -0.13
CA GLY A 119 3.77 1.50 0.81
C GLY A 119 4.10 0.54 1.95
N PHE A 120 3.11 -0.26 2.36
CA PHE A 120 3.23 -1.24 3.43
C PHE A 120 2.43 -2.50 3.08
N GLU A 121 2.83 -3.62 3.67
CA GLU A 121 2.04 -4.85 3.63
C GLU A 121 0.58 -4.55 4.07
N PRO A 122 -0.43 -5.03 3.34
CA PRO A 122 -1.82 -4.77 3.69
C PRO A 122 -2.19 -5.43 5.01
N PHE A 123 -3.00 -4.73 5.79
CA PHE A 123 -3.56 -5.28 7.01
C PHE A 123 -4.76 -6.17 6.69
N VAL A 124 -4.82 -7.36 7.27
CA VAL A 124 -5.93 -8.29 7.09
C VAL A 124 -7.05 -7.94 8.08
N LYS A 125 -8.13 -7.33 7.56
CA LYS A 125 -9.32 -6.98 8.34
C LYS A 125 -10.17 -8.20 8.68
N SER A 126 -10.23 -9.16 7.75
CA SER A 126 -10.98 -10.40 7.91
C SER A 126 -10.29 -11.53 7.16
N ALA A 127 -10.21 -12.68 7.82
CA ALA A 127 -9.64 -13.93 7.32
C ALA A 127 -10.36 -15.12 7.98
N PRO A 128 -10.19 -16.34 7.46
CA PRO A 128 -10.71 -17.55 8.09
C PRO A 128 -10.23 -17.67 9.54
N SER A 129 -11.10 -18.15 10.43
CA SER A 129 -10.81 -18.22 11.87
C SER A 129 -9.55 -19.02 12.20
N ALA A 130 -9.22 -20.04 11.38
CA ALA A 130 -8.03 -20.86 11.55
C ALA A 130 -6.71 -20.09 11.32
N CYS A 131 -6.73 -19.02 10.51
CA CYS A 131 -5.54 -18.25 10.11
C CYS A 131 -5.71 -16.74 10.29
N HIS A 132 -6.39 -16.30 11.35
CA HIS A 132 -6.56 -14.89 11.63
C HIS A 132 -5.23 -14.25 12.05
N ARG A 133 -4.51 -13.64 11.09
CA ARG A 133 -3.27 -12.89 11.30
C ARG A 133 -3.43 -11.49 10.72
N PRO A 134 -2.81 -10.45 11.32
CA PRO A 134 -2.90 -9.09 10.80
C PRO A 134 -2.10 -8.88 9.51
N SER A 135 -1.10 -9.72 9.24
CA SER A 135 -0.28 -9.71 8.03
C SER A 135 -0.85 -10.68 6.97
N LEU A 136 -0.84 -10.25 5.70
CA LEU A 136 -1.23 -11.11 4.59
C LEU A 136 -0.23 -12.26 4.41
N THR A 137 1.06 -11.99 4.54
CA THR A 137 2.13 -12.98 4.47
C THR A 137 1.95 -14.05 5.54
N GLU A 138 1.73 -13.67 6.80
CA GLU A 138 1.47 -14.61 7.89
C GLU A 138 0.16 -15.40 7.68
N THR A 139 -0.89 -14.74 7.20
CA THR A 139 -2.16 -15.41 6.85
C THR A 139 -1.94 -16.48 5.79
N CYS A 140 -1.20 -16.13 4.74
CA CYS A 140 -0.86 -17.04 3.64
C CYS A 140 -0.01 -18.22 4.09
N GLN A 141 1.01 -17.99 4.91
CA GLN A 141 1.84 -19.06 5.49
C GLN A 141 1.00 -20.05 6.29
N CYS A 142 0.12 -19.56 7.18
CA CYS A 142 -0.78 -20.41 7.94
C CYS A 142 -1.70 -21.25 7.04
N LEU A 143 -2.29 -20.64 6.00
CA LEU A 143 -3.17 -21.36 5.07
C LEU A 143 -2.44 -22.45 4.28
N PHE A 144 -1.16 -22.25 3.95
CA PHE A 144 -0.34 -23.28 3.34
C PHE A 144 0.01 -24.42 4.30
N GLU A 145 0.30 -24.10 5.56
CA GLU A 145 0.62 -25.10 6.59
C GLU A 145 -0.56 -26.01 6.91
N LEU A 146 -1.79 -25.48 6.95
CA LEU A 146 -3.01 -26.26 7.16
C LEU A 146 -3.31 -27.26 6.03
N LYS A 147 -2.62 -27.15 4.88
CA LYS A 147 -2.77 -28.04 3.73
C LYS A 147 -1.69 -29.13 3.62
N ARG A 148 -0.65 -29.09 4.46
CA ARG A 148 0.32 -30.19 4.58
C ARG A 148 -0.19 -31.26 5.53
#